data_AF-A0A183K1D7-F1
#
_entry.id   AF-A0A183K1D7-F1
#
_cell.length_a   1.000
_cell.length_b   1.000
_cell.length_c   1.000
_cell.angle_alpha   90.00
_cell.angle_beta   90.00
_cell.angle_gamma   90.00
#
_symmetry.space_group_name_H-M   'P 1'
#
loop_
_entity.id
_entity.type
_entity.pdbx_description
1 polymer ?
#
loop_
_entity_poly.entity_id
_entity_poly.type
_entity_poly.pdbx_seq_one_letter_code
_entity_poly.pdbx_strand_id
1 'polypeptide(L)'
;MLGDSVFDHRYLRRIADIQWQHHVINAEIRHRVFMHSDDDSTGVTIFKHRLRWLGHVLRMSSQRIPLRALFADAETGQTKRRGGQCMT
;
A
#
# COMPACT_ATOMS: atom_id res chain seq x y z
N MET A 1 4.37 21.86 -4.02
CA MET A 1 3.32 20.82 -4.01
C MET A 1 3.97 19.49 -3.68
N LEU A 2 3.77 18.99 -2.45
CA LEU A 2 3.68 17.59 -2.05
C LEU A 2 3.49 17.62 -0.54
N GLY A 3 2.27 17.36 -0.09
CA GLY A 3 1.89 17.46 1.30
C GLY A 3 2.68 16.48 2.16
N ASP A 4 3.37 17.01 3.17
CA ASP A 4 4.04 16.25 4.21
C ASP A 4 2.99 15.55 5.08
N SER A 5 2.59 14.34 4.67
CA SER A 5 1.83 13.46 5.54
C SER A 5 2.74 13.01 6.67
N VAL A 6 2.53 13.56 7.86
CA VAL A 6 3.20 13.20 9.12
C VAL A 6 3.16 11.69 9.39
N PHE A 7 2.20 10.97 8.78
CA PHE A 7 2.06 9.52 8.87
C PHE A 7 3.15 8.74 8.11
N ASP A 8 3.65 9.26 6.99
CA ASP A 8 4.69 8.58 6.20
C ASP A 8 6.02 8.50 6.97
N HIS A 9 6.28 9.45 7.85
CA HIS A 9 7.55 9.55 8.56
C HIS A 9 7.84 8.36 9.48
N ARG A 10 6.81 7.84 10.16
CA ARG A 10 6.96 6.66 11.03
C ARG A 10 7.24 5.41 10.21
N TYR A 11 6.60 5.29 9.05
CA TYR A 11 6.78 4.15 8.14
C TYR A 11 8.16 4.16 7.50
N LEU A 12 8.62 5.33 7.03
CA LEU A 12 9.95 5.52 6.46
C LEU A 12 11.06 5.22 7.48
N ARG A 13 10.93 5.67 8.74
CA ARG A 13 11.87 5.31 9.81
C ARG A 13 11.94 3.80 10.06
N ARG A 14 10.81 3.10 9.97
CA ARG A 14 10.76 1.64 10.15
C ARG A 14 11.39 0.89 8.98
N ILE A 15 11.22 1.37 7.76
CA ILE A 15 11.86 0.81 6.56
C ILE A 15 13.38 0.98 6.60
N ALA A 16 13.85 2.15 7.03
CA ALA A 16 15.27 2.46 7.13
C ALA A 16 15.94 1.98 8.44
N ASP A 17 15.22 1.21 9.28
CA ASP A 17 15.65 0.72 10.59
C ASP A 17 16.23 1.81 11.53
N ILE A 18 15.59 2.99 11.54
CA ILE A 18 16.05 4.15 12.30
C ILE A 18 15.38 4.18 13.67
N GLN A 19 16.17 3.86 14.69
CA GLN A 19 15.79 3.97 16.10
C GLN A 19 15.80 5.43 16.60
N TRP A 20 15.09 5.70 17.69
CA TRP A 20 14.90 7.07 18.22
C TRP A 20 16.22 7.77 18.55
N GLN A 21 17.20 7.04 19.07
CA GLN A 21 18.52 7.55 19.44
C GLN A 21 19.39 7.98 18.26
N HIS A 22 19.03 7.63 17.02
CA HIS A 22 19.84 7.99 15.86
C HIS A 22 19.71 9.47 15.45
N HIS A 23 18.78 10.23 16.04
CA HIS A 23 18.58 11.68 15.82
C HIS A 23 18.70 12.11 14.33
N VAL A 24 18.20 11.28 13.40
CA VAL A 24 18.34 11.50 11.96
C VAL A 24 17.30 12.51 11.48
N ILE A 25 17.75 13.51 10.72
CA ILE A 25 16.89 14.50 10.11
C ILE A 25 16.00 13.88 9.02
N ASN A 26 14.77 14.40 8.91
CA ASN A 26 13.74 13.89 8.01
C ASN A 26 14.17 13.83 6.53
N ALA A 27 14.97 14.82 6.10
CA ALA A 27 15.53 14.85 4.75
C ALA A 27 16.48 13.67 4.49
N GLU A 28 17.26 13.26 5.49
CA GLU A 28 18.18 12.14 5.37
C GLU A 28 17.47 10.79 5.47
N ILE A 29 16.38 10.70 6.23
CA ILE A 29 15.51 9.51 6.23
C ILE A 29 14.95 9.29 4.81
N ARG A 30 14.45 10.36 4.19
CA ARG A 30 13.99 10.33 2.80
C ARG A 30 15.14 9.97 1.87
N HIS A 31 16.31 10.59 2.02
CA HIS A 31 17.48 10.26 1.22
C HIS A 31 17.87 8.78 1.34
N ARG A 32 17.91 8.19 2.53
CA ARG A 32 18.24 6.76 2.69
C ARG A 32 17.20 5.83 2.07
N VAL A 33 15.91 6.17 2.17
CA VAL A 33 14.83 5.35 1.61
C VAL A 33 14.72 5.52 0.09
N PHE A 34 14.93 6.72 -0.44
CA PHE A 34 14.73 7.05 -1.85
C PHE A 34 16.02 7.06 -2.69
N MET A 35 17.21 7.26 -2.12
CA MET A 35 18.48 7.10 -2.87
C MET A 35 18.82 5.64 -3.16
N HIS A 36 18.24 4.70 -2.42
CA HIS A 36 18.27 3.28 -2.82
C HIS A 36 17.25 2.98 -3.93
N SER A 37 16.51 3.98 -4.42
CA SER A 37 15.50 3.83 -5.48
C SER A 37 15.92 4.41 -6.84
N ASP A 38 17.13 4.98 -6.96
CA ASP A 38 17.67 5.37 -8.27
C ASP A 38 18.14 4.18 -9.12
N ASP A 39 18.11 2.98 -8.53
CA ASP A 39 18.27 1.72 -9.25
C ASP A 39 17.03 0.86 -8.97
N ASP A 40 16.52 0.19 -10.00
CA ASP A 40 15.23 -0.52 -10.13
C ASP A 40 14.87 -1.51 -9.00
N SER A 41 15.74 -1.69 -8.02
CA SER A 41 15.65 -2.61 -6.87
C SER A 41 14.43 -2.40 -5.95
N THR A 42 14.02 -1.17 -5.65
CA THR A 42 12.92 -0.91 -4.69
C THR A 42 11.57 -1.21 -5.32
N GLY A 43 11.34 -0.71 -6.54
CA GLY A 43 10.13 -1.01 -7.32
C GLY A 43 9.98 -2.50 -7.60
N VAL A 44 11.08 -3.17 -7.99
CA VAL A 44 11.11 -4.62 -8.21
C VAL A 44 10.84 -5.39 -6.91
N THR A 45 11.34 -4.93 -5.77
CA THR A 45 11.09 -5.58 -4.47
C THR A 45 9.63 -5.45 -4.06
N ILE A 46 9.05 -4.25 -4.16
CA ILE A 46 7.62 -4.03 -3.89
C ILE A 46 6.77 -4.88 -4.83
N PHE A 47 7.11 -4.92 -6.11
CA PHE A 47 6.42 -5.73 -7.11
C PHE A 47 6.48 -7.23 -6.80
N LYS A 48 7.66 -7.75 -6.44
CA LYS A 48 7.84 -9.15 -6.00
C LYS A 48 6.99 -9.48 -4.76
N HIS A 49 6.94 -8.59 -3.78
CA HIS A 49 6.10 -8.79 -2.59
C HIS A 49 4.61 -8.81 -2.93
N ARG A 50 4.16 -7.91 -3.81
CA ARG A 50 2.77 -7.90 -4.31
C ARG A 50 2.43 -9.18 -5.05
N LEU A 51 3.31 -9.68 -5.92
CA LEU A 51 3.10 -10.94 -6.64
C LEU A 51 3.04 -12.15 -5.70
N ARG A 52 3.90 -12.20 -4.67
CA ARG A 52 3.84 -13.26 -3.65
C ARG A 52 2.54 -13.21 -2.87
N TRP A 53 2.11 -12.01 -2.45
CA TRP A 53 0.83 -11.82 -1.77
C TRP A 53 -0.34 -12.25 -2.64
N LEU A 54 -0.35 -11.84 -3.92
CA LEU A 54 -1.39 -12.24 -4.87
C LEU A 54 -1.41 -13.76 -5.08
N GLY A 55 -0.25 -14.38 -5.30
CA GLY A 55 -0.15 -15.83 -5.44
C GLY A 55 -0.56 -16.59 -4.18
N HIS A 56 -0.43 -15.98 -3.00
CA HIS A 56 -0.94 -16.54 -1.75
C HIS A 56 -2.46 -16.42 -1.67
N VAL A 57 -3.02 -15.25 -1.98
CA VAL A 57 -4.48 -15.01 -2.01
C VAL A 57 -5.17 -15.94 -3.00
N LEU A 58 -4.62 -16.12 -4.21
CA LEU A 58 -5.17 -17.02 -5.23
C LEU A 58 -5.14 -18.50 -4.82
N ARG A 59 -4.23 -18.89 -3.91
CA ARG A 59 -4.19 -20.25 -3.34
C ARG A 59 -5.11 -20.41 -2.13
N MET A 60 -5.64 -19.32 -1.57
CA MET A 60 -6.63 -19.40 -0.50
C MET A 60 -7.98 -19.90 -1.03
N SER A 61 -8.81 -20.48 -0.15
CA SER A 61 -10.17 -20.87 -0.51
C SER A 61 -11.03 -19.67 -0.89
N SER A 62 -11.95 -19.86 -1.83
CA SER A 62 -12.87 -18.83 -2.35
C SER A 62 -13.87 -18.28 -1.34
N GLN A 63 -13.95 -18.89 -0.16
CA GLN A 63 -14.76 -18.41 0.94
C GLN A 63 -14.08 -17.29 1.73
N ARG A 64 -12.76 -17.10 1.58
CA ARG A 64 -12.00 -16.10 2.31
C ARG A 64 -12.22 -14.70 1.73
N ILE A 65 -12.41 -13.75 2.63
CA ILE A 65 -12.69 -12.33 2.34
C ILE A 65 -11.66 -11.71 1.36
N PRO A 66 -10.33 -11.96 1.47
CA PRO A 66 -9.36 -11.37 0.54
C PRO A 66 -9.56 -11.76 -0.92
N LEU A 67 -9.91 -13.03 -1.20
CA LEU A 67 -10.17 -13.48 -2.56
C LEU A 67 -11.49 -12.90 -3.08
N ARG A 68 -12.53 -12.88 -2.22
CA ARG A 68 -13.82 -12.26 -2.56
C ARG A 68 -13.69 -10.78 -2.86
N ALA A 69 -12.91 -10.04 -2.08
CA ALA A 69 -12.68 -8.61 -2.31
C ALA A 69 -11.93 -8.36 -3.63
N LEU A 70 -10.95 -9.21 -3.96
CA LEU A 70 -10.22 -9.13 -5.23
C LEU A 70 -11.14 -9.23 -6.45
N PHE A 71 -12.18 -10.06 -6.39
CA PHE A 71 -13.13 -10.26 -7.49
C PHE A 71 -14.36 -9.36 -7.42
N ALA A 72 -14.79 -8.94 -6.22
CA ALA A 72 -15.92 -8.03 -6.05
C ALA A 72 -15.67 -6.65 -6.69
N ASP A 73 -14.43 -6.17 -6.66
CA ASP A 73 -14.04 -4.90 -7.30
C ASP A 73 -13.99 -5.01 -8.84
N ALA A 74 -13.76 -6.22 -9.37
CA ALA A 74 -13.77 -6.51 -10.80
C ALA A 74 -15.20 -6.63 -11.39
N GLU A 75 -16.18 -7.05 -10.57
CA GLU A 75 -17.60 -7.06 -10.96
C GLU A 75 -18.23 -5.65 -10.94
N THR A 76 -17.62 -4.68 -10.26
CA THR A 76 -18.08 -3.28 -10.25
C THR A 76 -17.68 -2.47 -11.49
N GLY A 77 -17.93 -3.04 -12.66
CA GLY A 77 -18.39 -2.29 -13.82
C GLY A 77 -19.89 -1.97 -13.76
N GLN A 78 -20.52 -2.03 -12.59
CA GLN A 78 -21.96 -1.84 -12.42
C GLN A 78 -22.29 -0.50 -11.78
N THR A 79 -23.00 0.31 -12.56
CA THR A 79 -23.44 1.66 -12.28
C THR A 79 -24.16 1.75 -10.92
N LYS A 80 -23.62 2.59 -10.05
CA LYS A 80 -24.24 3.01 -8.79
C LYS A 80 -25.63 3.60 -9.08
N ARG A 81 -26.71 2.86 -8.80
CA ARG A 81 -28.06 3.44 -8.79
C ARG A 81 -28.19 4.33 -7.55
N ARG A 82 -28.28 5.64 -7.77
CA ARG A 82 -28.54 6.65 -6.74
C ARG A 82 -29.83 6.27 -6.00
N GLY A 83 -29.74 6.12 -4.68
CA GLY A 83 -30.88 5.83 -3.83
C GLY A 83 -31.88 6.97 -3.84
N GLY A 84 -33.11 6.69 -4.28
CA GLY A 84 -34.29 7.46 -3.95
C GLY A 84 -34.97 6.78 -2.77
N GLN A 85 -35.16 7.52 -1.67
CA GLN A 85 -35.94 7.03 -0.54
C GLN A 85 -37.41 7.28 -0.85
N CYS A 86 -38.21 6.22 -0.91
CA CYS A 86 -39.66 6.31 -0.87
C CYS A 86 -40.05 6.45 0.61
N MET A 87 -40.54 7.61 1.03
CA MET A 87 -41.21 7.74 2.32
C MET A 87 -42.65 7.30 2.14
N THR A 88 -43.11 6.37 2.98
CA THR A 88 -44.53 6.04 3.19
C THR A 88 -45.05 6.84 4.37
#